data_AF-Q8T1G5-F1
#
_entry.id   AF-Q8T1G5-F1
#
_cell.length_a   1.000
_cell.length_b   1.000
_cell.length_c   1.000
_cell.angle_alpha   90.00
_cell.angle_beta   90.00
_cell.angle_gamma   90.00
#
_symmetry.space_group_name_H-M   'P 1'
#
loop_
_entity.id
_entity.type
_entity.pdbx_description
1 polymer ?
#
loop_
_entity_poly.entity_id
_entity_poly.type
_entity_poly.pdbx_seq_one_letter_code
_entity_poly.pdbx_strand_id
1 'polypeptide(L)'
;MRIAFFLLILSIIVGLAYGYSCPKPCYGNMCCSTSPDHKYYLTDFCGSTSACGPKPSCSGKLYFTADSQRFGCGKHLNLCRGKKCVKAKVYDAGPAEWVEKDAGKMIIDASPTICHELTGGSSCGWSDKFEITATVTSLTDSRPLGPFNVTEEEMDQLFIDHEIAMAQCEAEKTCNGFDLE
;
A
#
# COMPACT_ATOMS: atom_id res chain seq x y z
N MET A 1 -0.70 55.57 -0.76
CA MET A 1 -1.16 54.36 -1.49
C MET A 1 -0.12 53.21 -1.55
N ARG A 2 0.79 53.06 -0.56
CA ARG A 2 1.82 52.00 -0.58
C ARG A 2 1.64 50.89 0.46
N ILE A 3 0.72 51.06 1.41
CA ILE A 3 0.43 50.06 2.47
C ILE A 3 -0.33 48.84 1.92
N ALA A 4 -1.08 49.01 0.82
CA ALA A 4 -1.85 47.93 0.21
C ALA A 4 -0.98 46.81 -0.41
N PHE A 5 0.28 47.08 -0.75
CA PHE A 5 1.16 46.07 -1.33
C PHE A 5 1.69 45.05 -0.30
N PHE A 6 1.80 45.43 0.98
CA PHE A 6 2.28 44.50 2.02
C PHE A 6 1.21 43.46 2.41
N LEU A 7 -0.07 43.78 2.30
CA LEU A 7 -1.16 42.84 2.60
C LEU A 7 -1.40 41.82 1.48
N LEU A 8 -1.00 42.12 0.24
CA LEU A 8 -1.08 41.16 -0.87
C LEU A 8 0.06 40.13 -0.85
N ILE A 9 1.22 40.48 -0.28
CA ILE A 9 2.35 39.55 -0.11
C ILE A 9 2.10 38.58 1.07
N LEU A 10 1.34 39.01 2.09
CA LEU A 10 1.04 38.17 3.26
C LEU A 10 -0.08 37.12 3.00
N SER A 11 -0.90 37.29 1.96
CA SER A 11 -2.09 36.46 1.73
C SER A 11 -1.86 35.18 0.91
N ILE A 12 -0.66 34.94 0.37
CA ILE A 12 -0.38 33.72 -0.44
C ILE A 12 0.60 32.75 0.25
N ILE A 13 1.26 33.13 1.35
CA ILE A 13 2.16 32.22 2.09
C ILE A 13 1.38 31.20 2.95
N VAL A 14 0.05 31.29 3.01
CA VAL A 14 -0.80 30.22 3.58
C VAL A 14 -1.03 29.10 2.55
N GLY A 15 0.03 28.72 1.83
CA GLY A 15 0.17 27.35 1.36
C GLY A 15 0.48 26.50 2.58
N LEU A 16 -0.54 26.22 3.40
CA LEU A 16 -0.47 25.21 4.44
C LEU A 16 0.19 23.99 3.81
N ALA A 17 1.34 23.60 4.34
CA ALA A 17 1.91 22.29 4.10
C ALA A 17 0.89 21.26 4.59
N TYR A 18 -0.08 20.93 3.73
CA TYR A 18 -0.93 19.76 3.89
C TYR A 18 0.00 18.56 3.69
N GLY A 19 0.78 18.24 4.71
CA GLY A 19 1.45 16.97 4.81
C GLY A 19 0.40 15.87 4.82
N TYR A 20 0.73 14.71 4.28
CA TYR A 20 -0.11 13.53 4.42
C TYR A 20 -0.38 13.24 5.90
N SER A 21 -1.63 12.95 6.23
CA SER A 21 -2.05 12.45 7.54
C SER A 21 -2.77 11.13 7.35
N CYS A 22 -2.47 10.13 8.19
CA CYS A 22 -3.19 8.87 8.14
C CYS A 22 -4.70 9.09 8.42
N PRO A 23 -5.60 8.72 7.49
CA PRO A 23 -7.04 8.89 7.69
C PRO A 23 -7.63 8.03 8.80
N LYS A 24 -7.05 6.86 9.06
CA LYS A 24 -7.48 5.90 10.09
C LYS A 24 -6.27 5.36 10.85
N PRO A 25 -5.73 6.12 11.83
CA PRO A 25 -4.69 5.61 12.71
C PRO A 25 -5.24 4.39 13.48
N CYS A 26 -4.40 3.39 13.67
CA CYS A 26 -4.73 2.18 14.40
C CYS A 26 -3.54 1.70 15.24
N TYR A 27 -3.62 0.48 15.77
CA TYR A 27 -2.64 -0.07 16.71
C TYR A 27 -1.19 0.07 16.22
N GLY A 28 -0.26 0.16 17.17
CA GLY A 28 1.18 0.17 16.86
C GLY A 28 1.69 1.40 16.10
N ASN A 29 0.93 2.52 16.08
CA ASN A 29 1.21 3.69 15.23
C ASN A 29 1.21 3.33 13.75
N MET A 30 0.21 2.58 13.30
CA MET A 30 0.03 2.21 11.88
C MET A 30 -1.19 2.89 11.29
N CYS A 31 -1.29 2.87 9.96
CA CYS A 31 -2.45 3.36 9.24
C CYS A 31 -3.28 2.21 8.66
N CYS A 32 -4.54 2.10 9.08
CA CYS A 32 -5.46 1.01 8.70
C CYS A 32 -6.43 1.35 7.57
N SER A 33 -6.36 2.57 7.02
CA SER A 33 -7.20 2.96 5.87
C SER A 33 -6.78 2.20 4.60
N THR A 34 -7.51 2.32 3.51
CA THR A 34 -7.00 1.99 2.16
C THR A 34 -7.03 3.25 1.30
N SER A 35 -6.26 3.28 0.21
CA SER A 35 -6.24 4.45 -0.65
C SER A 35 -7.52 4.46 -1.49
N PRO A 36 -8.31 5.56 -1.48
CA PRO A 36 -9.54 5.64 -2.28
C PRO A 36 -9.32 5.53 -3.79
N ASP A 37 -8.10 5.79 -4.27
CA ASP A 37 -7.69 5.64 -5.67
C ASP A 37 -6.84 4.39 -5.92
N HIS A 38 -6.71 3.51 -4.91
CA HIS A 38 -5.89 2.31 -4.90
C HIS A 38 -4.39 2.55 -5.14
N LYS A 39 -3.91 3.79 -5.10
CA LYS A 39 -2.52 4.13 -5.38
C LYS A 39 -1.70 4.29 -4.12
N TYR A 40 -0.50 3.72 -4.15
CA TYR A 40 0.43 3.68 -3.04
C TYR A 40 1.83 3.98 -3.54
N TYR A 41 2.73 4.37 -2.63
CA TYR A 41 4.16 4.23 -2.89
C TYR A 41 4.65 2.86 -2.43
N LEU A 42 5.59 2.29 -3.18
CA LEU A 42 6.21 1.03 -2.85
C LEU A 42 7.48 1.25 -2.04
N THR A 43 7.62 0.52 -0.94
CA THR A 43 8.89 0.34 -0.23
C THR A 43 9.14 -1.15 -0.06
N ASP A 44 10.41 -1.55 0.14
CA ASP A 44 10.75 -2.90 0.53
C ASP A 44 11.12 -3.05 2.01
N PHE A 45 10.80 -4.21 2.56
CA PHE A 45 11.04 -4.56 3.95
C PHE A 45 11.54 -5.98 4.10
N CYS A 46 12.38 -6.14 5.13
CA CYS A 46 12.81 -7.43 5.63
C CYS A 46 12.74 -7.47 7.16
N GLY A 47 11.59 -7.85 7.70
CA GLY A 47 11.35 -7.95 9.13
C GLY A 47 12.07 -9.08 9.83
N SER A 48 12.12 -9.00 11.16
CA SER A 48 12.50 -10.10 12.06
C SER A 48 11.29 -10.87 12.61
N THR A 49 10.09 -10.29 12.54
CA THR A 49 8.82 -10.85 13.02
C THR A 49 7.75 -10.84 11.92
N SER A 50 6.57 -11.40 12.21
CA SER A 50 5.41 -11.36 11.31
C SER A 50 4.12 -11.42 12.14
N ALA A 51 3.17 -10.54 11.84
CA ALA A 51 1.86 -10.47 12.49
C ALA A 51 0.93 -11.64 12.09
N CYS A 52 1.08 -12.20 10.89
CA CYS A 52 0.18 -13.20 10.33
C CYS A 52 0.71 -14.64 10.37
N GLY A 53 1.75 -14.92 11.18
CA GLY A 53 2.29 -16.26 11.37
C GLY A 53 3.79 -16.34 11.10
N PRO A 54 4.28 -17.42 10.44
CA PRO A 54 5.71 -17.59 10.22
C PRO A 54 6.28 -16.47 9.35
N LYS A 55 7.38 -15.90 9.82
CA LYS A 55 8.14 -14.89 9.08
C LYS A 55 8.56 -15.40 7.70
N PRO A 56 8.22 -14.70 6.61
CA PRO A 56 8.73 -15.07 5.29
C PRO A 56 10.24 -14.80 5.19
N SER A 57 10.92 -15.57 4.36
CA SER A 57 12.32 -15.28 4.01
C SER A 57 12.39 -14.07 3.08
N CYS A 58 13.34 -13.17 3.31
CA CYS A 58 13.63 -12.09 2.37
C CYS A 58 14.60 -12.52 1.26
N SER A 59 15.11 -13.76 1.34
CA SER A 59 15.92 -14.37 0.30
C SER A 59 15.06 -15.23 -0.62
N GLY A 60 15.44 -15.28 -1.91
CA GLY A 60 14.75 -16.09 -2.92
C GLY A 60 13.58 -15.37 -3.59
N LYS A 61 12.58 -16.15 -4.03
CA LYS A 61 11.41 -15.68 -4.78
C LYS A 61 10.15 -15.75 -3.93
N LEU A 62 10.11 -14.98 -2.84
CA LEU A 62 8.90 -14.86 -2.00
C LEU A 62 8.22 -13.51 -2.25
N TYR A 63 6.93 -13.59 -2.56
CA TYR A 63 6.08 -12.44 -2.87
C TYR A 63 5.14 -12.20 -1.69
N PHE A 64 5.54 -11.30 -0.80
CA PHE A 64 4.77 -10.97 0.40
C PHE A 64 4.75 -9.48 0.67
N THR A 65 3.78 -9.04 1.46
CA THR A 65 3.74 -7.68 1.99
C THR A 65 3.46 -7.64 3.49
N ALA A 66 3.75 -6.49 4.08
CA ALA A 66 3.54 -6.17 5.48
C ALA A 66 2.43 -5.11 5.59
N ASP A 67 1.20 -5.42 5.17
CA ASP A 67 0.06 -4.47 5.15
C ASP A 67 -1.22 -5.05 5.79
N SER A 68 -1.09 -5.99 6.73
CA SER A 68 -2.23 -6.70 7.33
C SER A 68 -3.19 -5.79 8.06
N GLN A 69 -2.71 -4.68 8.61
CA GLN A 69 -3.57 -3.70 9.27
C GLN A 69 -4.57 -3.06 8.29
N ARG A 70 -4.23 -2.98 6.99
CA ARG A 70 -5.13 -2.48 5.94
C ARG A 70 -5.96 -3.59 5.37
N PHE A 71 -5.30 -4.66 4.91
CA PHE A 71 -5.94 -5.66 4.06
C PHE A 71 -6.28 -6.96 4.77
N GLY A 72 -5.83 -7.17 6.00
CA GLY A 72 -6.04 -8.40 6.75
C GLY A 72 -4.99 -9.47 6.49
N CYS A 73 -4.77 -10.31 7.49
CA CYS A 73 -3.83 -11.41 7.40
C CYS A 73 -4.22 -12.46 6.35
N GLY A 74 -3.24 -12.92 5.58
CA GLY A 74 -3.40 -14.03 4.62
C GLY A 74 -4.18 -13.69 3.35
N LYS A 75 -4.69 -12.46 3.21
CA LYS A 75 -5.22 -11.99 1.92
C LYS A 75 -4.12 -11.93 0.87
N HIS A 76 -4.55 -11.87 -0.38
CA HIS A 76 -3.66 -11.73 -1.52
C HIS A 76 -3.86 -10.35 -2.16
N LEU A 77 -2.76 -9.71 -2.53
CA LEU A 77 -2.75 -8.43 -3.22
C LEU A 77 -2.21 -8.59 -4.63
N ASN A 78 -2.83 -7.90 -5.59
CA ASN A 78 -2.24 -7.64 -6.89
C ASN A 78 -1.63 -6.24 -6.87
N LEU A 79 -0.31 -6.20 -6.99
CA LEU A 79 0.48 -4.96 -6.97
C LEU A 79 0.92 -4.65 -8.39
N CYS A 80 0.48 -3.54 -8.97
CA CYS A 80 0.72 -3.24 -10.37
C CYS A 80 1.41 -1.91 -10.59
N ARG A 81 2.32 -1.88 -11.57
CA ARG A 81 2.93 -0.67 -12.11
C ARG A 81 2.71 -0.66 -13.62
N GLY A 82 1.70 0.08 -14.06
CA GLY A 82 1.17 -0.06 -15.41
C GLY A 82 0.59 -1.48 -15.61
N LYS A 83 0.97 -2.14 -16.70
CA LYS A 83 0.48 -3.50 -17.04
C LYS A 83 1.27 -4.63 -16.38
N LYS A 84 2.38 -4.32 -15.69
CA LYS A 84 3.19 -5.30 -14.96
C LYS A 84 2.67 -5.41 -13.54
N CYS A 85 2.30 -6.61 -13.13
CA CYS A 85 1.76 -6.88 -11.80
C CYS A 85 2.53 -7.98 -11.08
N VAL A 86 2.39 -8.03 -9.75
CA VAL A 86 2.86 -9.11 -8.90
C VAL A 86 1.77 -9.47 -7.91
N LYS A 87 1.42 -10.77 -7.85
CA LYS A 87 0.52 -11.29 -6.85
C LYS A 87 1.32 -11.64 -5.60
N ALA A 88 0.97 -11.04 -4.49
CA ALA A 88 1.65 -11.18 -3.20
C ALA A 88 0.66 -11.63 -2.13
N LYS A 89 1.17 -12.23 -1.06
CA LYS A 89 0.38 -12.57 0.13
C LYS A 89 0.72 -11.64 1.29
N VAL A 90 -0.28 -11.21 2.04
CA VAL A 90 -0.10 -10.36 3.23
C VAL A 90 0.34 -11.23 4.42
N TYR A 91 1.50 -10.91 4.99
CA TYR A 91 2.13 -11.69 6.05
C TYR A 91 2.42 -10.89 7.32
N ASP A 92 2.54 -9.58 7.25
CA ASP A 92 2.90 -8.76 8.41
C ASP A 92 2.11 -7.46 8.43
N ALA A 93 2.28 -6.67 9.48
CA ALA A 93 1.69 -5.36 9.63
C ALA A 93 2.74 -4.26 9.46
N GLY A 94 2.39 -3.20 8.72
CA GLY A 94 3.33 -2.15 8.36
C GLY A 94 2.89 -1.29 7.16
N PRO A 95 3.65 -0.25 6.83
CA PRO A 95 4.71 0.31 7.66
C PRO A 95 4.12 1.10 8.85
N ALA A 96 5.00 1.68 9.66
CA ALA A 96 4.57 2.66 10.65
C ALA A 96 4.06 3.95 9.98
N GLU A 97 3.13 4.63 10.64
CA GLU A 97 2.47 5.86 10.17
C GLU A 97 3.47 6.96 9.80
N TRP A 98 4.59 7.07 10.52
CA TRP A 98 5.63 8.06 10.23
C TRP A 98 6.25 7.87 8.84
N VAL A 99 6.36 6.63 8.35
CA VAL A 99 6.89 6.33 7.02
C VAL A 99 5.99 6.94 5.95
N GLU A 100 4.68 6.78 6.10
CA GLU A 100 3.70 7.33 5.15
C GLU A 100 3.63 8.85 5.19
N LYS A 101 3.73 9.42 6.41
CA LYS A 101 3.79 10.86 6.61
C LYS A 101 5.00 11.48 5.90
N ASP A 102 6.16 10.87 6.04
CA ASP A 102 7.39 11.34 5.41
C ASP A 102 7.38 11.11 3.89
N ALA A 103 6.79 10.00 3.43
CA ALA A 103 6.59 9.74 2.01
C ALA A 103 5.57 10.70 1.37
N GLY A 104 4.61 11.19 2.16
CA GLY A 104 3.49 12.01 1.69
C GLY A 104 2.36 11.19 1.05
N LYS A 105 2.32 9.87 1.28
CA LYS A 105 1.34 8.95 0.69
C LYS A 105 1.27 7.65 1.48
N MET A 106 0.14 6.93 1.36
CA MET A 106 0.04 5.53 1.78
C MET A 106 1.11 4.68 1.10
N ILE A 107 1.63 3.71 1.84
CA ILE A 107 2.73 2.84 1.42
C ILE A 107 2.22 1.40 1.34
N ILE A 108 2.72 0.65 0.36
CA ILE A 108 2.75 -0.81 0.40
C ILE A 108 4.15 -1.23 0.78
N ASP A 109 4.25 -1.97 1.89
CA ASP A 109 5.52 -2.45 2.42
C ASP A 109 5.79 -3.89 1.95
N ALA A 110 6.54 -4.05 0.86
CA ALA A 110 6.64 -5.30 0.11
C ALA A 110 7.96 -6.03 0.33
N SER A 111 8.06 -7.26 -0.16
CA SER A 111 9.35 -7.97 -0.21
C SER A 111 10.31 -7.32 -1.23
N PRO A 112 11.64 -7.42 -1.02
CA PRO A 112 12.64 -6.94 -1.99
C PRO A 112 12.46 -7.55 -3.38
N THR A 113 11.95 -8.79 -3.47
CA THR A 113 11.64 -9.44 -4.74
C THR A 113 10.54 -8.70 -5.51
N ILE A 114 9.47 -8.26 -4.85
CA ILE A 114 8.40 -7.48 -5.49
C ILE A 114 8.95 -6.14 -5.99
N CYS A 115 9.77 -5.50 -5.17
CA CYS A 115 10.42 -4.27 -5.55
C CYS A 115 11.26 -4.43 -6.81
N HIS A 116 12.09 -5.47 -6.87
CA HIS A 116 12.88 -5.79 -8.05
C HIS A 116 12.02 -6.04 -9.28
N GLU A 117 10.93 -6.80 -9.13
CA GLU A 117 10.02 -7.05 -10.24
C GLU A 117 9.36 -5.77 -10.76
N LEU A 118 8.80 -4.92 -9.90
CA LEU A 118 8.05 -3.75 -10.35
C LEU A 118 8.92 -2.55 -10.75
N THR A 119 10.16 -2.47 -10.24
CA THR A 119 11.03 -1.30 -10.45
C THR A 119 12.28 -1.59 -11.28
N GLY A 120 12.72 -2.84 -11.33
CA GLY A 120 14.04 -3.23 -11.86
C GLY A 120 15.20 -2.91 -10.92
N GLY A 121 14.96 -2.22 -9.80
CA GLY A 121 15.95 -1.93 -8.77
C GLY A 121 16.29 -3.13 -7.90
N SER A 122 17.34 -3.04 -7.09
CA SER A 122 17.67 -4.07 -6.09
C SER A 122 16.90 -3.90 -4.77
N SER A 123 16.32 -2.71 -4.55
CA SER A 123 15.57 -2.30 -3.36
C SER A 123 14.74 -1.05 -3.71
N CYS A 124 13.80 -0.66 -2.86
CA CYS A 124 13.07 0.61 -2.99
C CYS A 124 12.76 1.17 -1.61
N GLY A 125 13.21 2.40 -1.38
CA GLY A 125 12.77 3.16 -0.23
C GLY A 125 11.46 3.88 -0.51
N TRP A 126 10.68 4.13 0.53
CA TRP A 126 9.55 5.05 0.52
C TRP A 126 9.90 6.42 -0.10
N SER A 127 11.15 6.86 -0.01
CA SER A 127 11.66 8.11 -0.58
C SER A 127 11.77 8.11 -2.11
N ASP A 128 11.84 6.93 -2.74
CA ASP A 128 11.92 6.80 -4.20
C ASP A 128 10.57 7.10 -4.88
N LYS A 129 9.47 7.05 -4.11
CA LYS A 129 8.12 7.38 -4.57
C LYS A 129 7.68 6.59 -5.80
N PHE A 130 8.04 5.31 -5.86
CA PHE A 130 7.54 4.41 -6.89
C PHE A 130 6.04 4.19 -6.71
N GLU A 131 5.23 4.88 -7.51
CA GLU A 131 3.76 4.71 -7.50
C GLU A 131 3.37 3.36 -8.10
N ILE A 132 2.52 2.64 -7.36
CA ILE A 132 1.87 1.39 -7.77
C ILE A 132 0.39 1.46 -7.44
N THR A 133 -0.40 0.56 -8.03
CA THR A 133 -1.74 0.23 -7.55
C THR A 133 -1.71 -1.05 -6.74
N ALA A 134 -2.56 -1.14 -5.72
CA ALA A 134 -2.73 -2.34 -4.92
C ALA A 134 -4.22 -2.69 -4.81
N THR A 135 -4.56 -3.91 -5.22
CA THR A 135 -5.93 -4.43 -5.20
C THR A 135 -5.97 -5.75 -4.43
N VAL A 136 -7.06 -6.00 -3.71
CA VAL A 136 -7.28 -7.27 -3.01
C VAL A 136 -7.79 -8.26 -4.03
N THR A 137 -7.22 -9.45 -4.01
CA THR A 137 -7.53 -10.50 -4.96
C THR A 137 -8.88 -11.15 -4.63
N SER A 138 -9.69 -11.43 -5.66
CA SER A 138 -10.90 -12.26 -5.49
C SER A 138 -10.56 -13.69 -5.09
N LEU A 139 -11.49 -14.36 -4.39
CA LEU A 139 -11.32 -15.75 -3.97
C LEU A 139 -11.19 -16.73 -5.15
N THR A 140 -11.60 -16.30 -6.34
CA THR A 140 -11.61 -17.09 -7.58
C THR A 140 -10.41 -16.84 -8.49
N ASP A 141 -9.56 -15.87 -8.18
CA ASP A 141 -8.37 -15.60 -8.98
C ASP A 141 -7.33 -16.71 -8.79
N SER A 142 -7.19 -17.52 -9.84
CA SER A 142 -6.31 -18.69 -9.89
C SER A 142 -4.86 -18.36 -10.29
N ARG A 143 -4.49 -17.09 -10.51
CA ARG A 143 -3.10 -16.73 -10.81
C ARG A 143 -2.19 -17.15 -9.65
N PRO A 144 -1.00 -17.71 -9.92
CA PRO A 144 -0.05 -18.06 -8.88
C PRO A 144 0.53 -16.79 -8.23
N LEU A 145 1.12 -16.95 -7.04
CA LEU A 145 1.98 -15.92 -6.46
C LEU A 145 3.13 -15.61 -7.42
N GLY A 146 3.44 -14.32 -7.58
CA GLY A 146 4.52 -13.85 -8.44
C GLY A 146 4.06 -12.98 -9.61
N PRO A 147 4.97 -12.72 -10.57
CA PRO A 147 4.74 -11.75 -11.63
C PRO A 147 3.75 -12.24 -12.68
N PHE A 148 2.94 -11.31 -13.17
CA PHE A 148 2.04 -11.52 -14.31
C PHE A 148 1.82 -10.17 -15.02
N ASN A 149 1.26 -10.23 -16.22
CA ASN A 149 0.84 -9.04 -16.95
C ASN A 149 -0.68 -8.99 -17.05
N VAL A 150 -1.23 -7.80 -17.21
CA VAL A 150 -2.66 -7.57 -17.43
C VAL A 150 -2.93 -6.77 -18.69
N THR A 151 -4.05 -7.05 -19.35
CA THR A 151 -4.69 -6.12 -20.30
C THR A 151 -5.36 -4.95 -19.55
N GLU A 152 -5.91 -4.00 -20.29
CA GLU A 152 -6.68 -2.90 -19.68
C GLU A 152 -7.98 -3.43 -19.06
N GLU A 153 -8.66 -4.34 -19.75
CA GLU A 153 -9.88 -4.99 -19.26
C GLU A 153 -9.62 -5.83 -18.00
N GLU A 154 -8.49 -6.55 -17.97
CA GLU A 154 -8.07 -7.29 -16.78
C GLU A 154 -7.74 -6.35 -15.61
N MET A 155 -7.15 -5.19 -15.87
CA MET A 155 -6.90 -4.17 -14.85
C MET A 155 -8.20 -3.61 -14.28
N ASP A 156 -9.19 -3.30 -15.14
CA ASP A 156 -10.51 -2.83 -14.69
C ASP A 156 -11.20 -3.89 -13.82
N GLN A 157 -11.09 -5.16 -14.21
CA GLN A 157 -11.62 -6.27 -13.41
C GLN A 157 -10.94 -6.40 -12.05
N LEU A 158 -9.63 -6.13 -11.95
CA LEU A 158 -8.94 -6.13 -10.66
C LEU A 158 -9.53 -5.12 -9.66
N PHE A 159 -9.94 -3.93 -10.14
CA PHE A 159 -10.58 -2.93 -9.28
C PHE A 159 -11.98 -3.36 -8.83
N ILE A 160 -12.78 -3.94 -9.74
CA ILE A 160 -14.10 -4.48 -9.40
C ILE A 160 -13.96 -5.60 -8.35
N ASP A 161 -13.02 -6.53 -8.57
CA ASP A 161 -12.75 -7.63 -7.65
C ASP A 161 -12.29 -7.10 -6.28
N HIS A 162 -11.47 -6.04 -6.25
CA HIS A 162 -11.03 -5.40 -5.02
C HIS A 162 -12.20 -4.84 -4.21
N GLU A 163 -13.11 -4.08 -4.84
CA GLU A 163 -14.27 -3.51 -4.14
C GLU A 163 -15.15 -4.60 -3.52
N ILE A 164 -15.40 -5.67 -4.26
CA ILE A 164 -16.17 -6.82 -3.76
C ILE A 164 -15.44 -7.49 -2.59
N ALA A 165 -14.14 -7.74 -2.74
CA ALA A 165 -13.35 -8.41 -1.70
C ALA A 165 -13.20 -7.56 -0.44
N MET A 166 -13.04 -6.23 -0.57
CA MET A 166 -12.98 -5.30 0.56
C MET A 166 -14.33 -5.24 1.28
N ALA A 167 -15.45 -5.12 0.55
CA ALA A 167 -16.78 -5.10 1.16
C ALA A 167 -17.08 -6.41 1.94
N GLN A 168 -16.72 -7.56 1.37
CA GLN A 168 -16.84 -8.86 2.05
C GLN A 168 -15.98 -8.88 3.32
N CYS A 169 -14.73 -8.45 3.18
CA CYS A 169 -13.77 -8.47 4.27
C CYS A 169 -14.16 -7.54 5.43
N GLU A 170 -14.73 -6.36 5.15
CA GLU A 170 -15.30 -5.46 6.16
C GLU A 170 -16.51 -6.08 6.86
N ALA A 171 -17.42 -6.71 6.11
CA ALA A 171 -18.58 -7.39 6.68
C ALA A 171 -18.17 -8.55 7.62
N GLU A 172 -17.08 -9.24 7.27
CA GLU A 172 -16.48 -10.32 8.05
C GLU A 172 -15.56 -9.82 9.16
N LYS A 173 -15.26 -8.51 9.23
CA LYS A 173 -14.30 -7.91 10.18
C LYS A 173 -12.88 -8.50 10.07
N THR A 174 -12.42 -8.77 8.85
CA THR A 174 -11.11 -9.40 8.59
C THR A 174 -10.07 -8.48 7.94
N CYS A 175 -10.32 -7.16 7.91
CA CYS A 175 -9.40 -6.14 7.40
C CYS A 175 -9.76 -4.76 7.96
N ASN A 176 -9.10 -3.70 7.48
CA ASN A 176 -9.27 -2.33 7.93
C ASN A 176 -9.09 -2.19 9.44
N GLY A 177 -8.24 -3.02 10.04
CA GLY A 177 -7.95 -3.03 11.47
C GLY A 177 -9.01 -3.69 12.36
N PHE A 178 -10.07 -4.28 11.79
CA PHE A 178 -11.11 -4.95 12.59
C PHE A 178 -10.65 -6.28 13.21
N ASP A 179 -9.66 -6.94 12.62
CA ASP A 179 -9.07 -8.20 13.11
C ASP A 179 -8.06 -7.99 14.25
N LEU A 180 -7.91 -6.75 14.73
CA LEU A 180 -6.81 -6.32 15.59
C LEU A 180 -7.31 -5.61 16.87
N GLU A 181 -8.63 -5.60 17.10
CA GLU A 181 -9.32 -5.23 18.36
C GLU A 181 -9.87 -6.47 19.08
#